data_AF-A0A067ET52-F1
#
_entry.id   AF-A0A067ET52-F1
#
_cell.length_a   1.000
_cell.length_b   1.000
_cell.length_c   1.000
_cell.angle_alpha   90.00
_cell.angle_beta   90.00
_cell.angle_gamma   90.00
#
_symmetry.space_group_name_H-M   'P 1'
#
loop_
_entity.id
_entity.type
_entity.pdbx_description
1 polymer ?
#
loop_
_entity_poly.entity_id
_entity_poly.type
_entity_poly.pdbx_seq_one_letter_code
_entity_poly.pdbx_strand_id
1 'polypeptide(L)'
;MIVLTLSVSLPGLKPPACKDINSQDCKKASTLQLGIFFAALYTLAVGTGGTKPNISTIGADQFDEFEPKEKAHKLSFFNWWMFSIFFGALFANTVLVYIQDNMGWTLGYGLPTLGLSISIAIFFAGTPFYRHKKPTGSPFTRMAKVIVAAIRKWNVPLPTNPKELYELDLEDYAQKWKYMIDSTQNLRFFNKAAVKTSSTNPWMLCSVTQVEETKQMLAMIPILVATFVPSTMLAQINTLFVKQGTTLDRAIGSSFKIPPASLIGFVTLSMLICVVLYDRYFVKIMRRWTKNPRGITLLQRMGIGLVIHIIIMVIASFTERYRLSVAKDHSIVEKGQQVPLTIFVLLPQFVLMGTADAFLEVAKIEFFYDQAPENMKSLGTSYSMTTLGVGNFFSTFLLSTVSNITKRHGHKGWILNNLNVSHLDYYYAFFAILNVLNFVFFLVVAKFYVYKAEVSDSMEVLTEELKVMRSRASAQEATVPG
;
A
#
# COMPACT_ATOMS: atom_id res chain seq x y z
N MET A 1 5.63 -10.93 18.92
CA MET A 1 7.03 -10.54 19.22
C MET A 1 7.70 -11.46 20.23
N ILE A 2 7.19 -11.64 21.45
CA ILE A 2 7.82 -12.50 22.47
C ILE A 2 8.15 -13.91 21.95
N VAL A 3 7.18 -14.62 21.36
CA VAL A 3 7.40 -15.97 20.80
C VAL A 3 8.46 -15.98 19.69
N LEU A 4 8.51 -14.94 18.85
CA LEU A 4 9.51 -14.82 17.78
C LEU A 4 10.92 -14.66 18.38
N THR A 5 11.06 -13.79 19.38
CA THR A 5 12.33 -13.61 20.11
C THR A 5 12.77 -14.90 20.80
N LEU A 6 11.85 -15.61 21.46
CA LEU A 6 12.16 -16.90 22.08
C LEU A 6 12.59 -17.94 21.05
N SER A 7 11.95 -17.97 19.87
CA SER A 7 12.27 -18.93 18.80
C SER A 7 13.70 -18.82 18.28
N VAL A 8 14.30 -17.63 18.31
CA VAL A 8 15.70 -17.41 17.90
C VAL A 8 16.69 -17.41 19.08
N SER A 9 16.18 -17.30 20.30
CA SER A 9 17.01 -17.20 21.51
C SER A 9 17.26 -18.56 22.15
N LEU A 10 16.21 -19.38 22.29
CA LEU A 10 16.28 -20.65 23.02
C LEU A 10 16.95 -21.74 22.16
N PRO A 11 17.99 -22.44 22.67
CA PRO A 11 18.65 -23.52 21.94
C PRO A 11 17.70 -24.65 21.50
N GLY A 12 16.64 -24.94 22.26
CA GLY A 12 15.64 -25.94 21.90
C GLY A 12 14.76 -25.54 20.70
N LEU A 13 14.62 -24.24 20.43
CA LEU A 13 13.75 -23.70 19.39
C LEU A 13 14.48 -23.32 18.09
N LYS A 14 15.81 -23.45 18.05
CA LYS A 14 16.61 -23.22 16.85
C LYS A 14 17.51 -24.41 16.50
N PRO A 15 17.86 -24.61 15.23
CA PRO A 15 18.85 -25.62 14.87
C PRO A 15 20.22 -25.29 15.49
N PRO A 16 21.07 -26.31 15.71
CA PRO A 16 22.43 -26.10 16.21
C PRO A 16 23.24 -25.22 15.25
N ALA A 17 24.18 -24.46 15.80
CA ALA A 17 25.04 -23.60 15.00
C ALA A 17 25.86 -24.43 14.00
N CYS A 18 25.82 -24.04 12.73
CA CYS A 18 26.61 -24.67 11.69
C CYS A 18 27.91 -23.88 11.50
N LYS A 19 29.06 -24.57 11.50
CA LYS A 19 30.39 -23.93 11.38
C LYS A 19 30.72 -23.50 9.95
N ASP A 20 30.11 -24.11 8.94
CA ASP A 20 30.28 -23.76 7.52
C ASP A 20 28.94 -23.49 6.84
N ILE A 21 28.72 -22.24 6.43
CA ILE A 21 27.47 -21.78 5.77
C ILE A 21 27.24 -22.49 4.41
N ASN A 22 28.32 -23.00 3.80
CA ASN A 22 28.30 -23.67 2.50
C ASN A 22 28.40 -25.21 2.57
N SER A 23 28.44 -25.83 3.76
CA SER A 23 28.42 -27.29 3.84
C SER A 23 26.98 -27.81 3.67
N GLN A 24 26.83 -28.90 2.90
CA GLN A 24 25.54 -29.58 2.76
C GLN A 24 25.09 -30.29 4.05
N ASP A 25 25.93 -30.28 5.10
CA ASP A 25 25.76 -31.01 6.36
C ASP A 25 25.11 -30.20 7.49
N CYS A 26 24.65 -28.97 7.24
CA CYS A 26 23.90 -28.24 8.27
C CYS A 26 22.54 -28.91 8.54
N LYS A 27 22.30 -29.25 9.82
CA LYS A 27 21.01 -29.81 10.26
C LYS A 27 19.89 -28.79 10.03
N LYS A 28 18.93 -29.14 9.17
CA LYS A 28 17.73 -28.33 8.92
C LYS A 28 16.91 -28.19 10.20
N ALA A 29 16.18 -27.08 10.32
CA ALA A 29 15.24 -26.86 11.42
C ALA A 29 14.19 -27.97 11.47
N SER A 30 13.85 -28.44 12.68
CA SER A 30 12.82 -29.46 12.85
C SER A 30 11.42 -28.90 12.55
N THR A 31 10.46 -29.79 12.27
CA THR A 31 9.06 -29.40 12.02
C THR A 31 8.48 -28.58 13.17
N LEU A 32 8.83 -28.91 14.42
CA LEU A 32 8.39 -28.16 15.61
C LEU A 32 9.00 -26.75 15.65
N GLN A 33 10.31 -26.63 15.39
CA GLN A 33 11.01 -25.35 15.36
C GLN A 33 10.43 -24.43 14.27
N LEU A 34 10.19 -24.97 13.08
CA LEU A 34 9.53 -24.27 11.98
C LEU A 34 8.09 -23.88 12.35
N GLY A 35 7.33 -24.80 12.94
CA GLY A 35 5.94 -24.56 13.34
C GLY A 35 5.81 -23.41 14.33
N ILE A 36 6.67 -23.38 15.37
CA ILE A 36 6.70 -22.29 16.36
C ILE A 36 7.12 -20.97 15.73
N PHE A 37 8.14 -20.99 14.87
CA PHE A 37 8.63 -19.81 14.16
C PHE A 37 7.55 -19.19 13.26
N PHE A 38 6.88 -20.00 12.44
CA PHE A 38 5.79 -19.52 11.58
C PHE A 38 4.55 -19.10 12.36
N ALA A 39 4.19 -19.80 13.43
CA ALA A 39 3.10 -19.37 14.31
C ALA A 39 3.38 -17.98 14.91
N ALA A 40 4.63 -17.71 15.31
CA ALA A 40 5.06 -16.41 15.80
C ALA A 40 4.97 -15.32 14.71
N LEU A 41 5.40 -15.62 13.48
CA LEU A 41 5.32 -14.70 12.34
C LEU A 41 3.87 -14.39 11.94
N TYR A 42 2.99 -15.40 11.88
CA TYR A 42 1.58 -15.17 11.56
C TYR A 42 0.85 -14.39 12.65
N THR A 43 1.13 -14.68 13.92
CA THR A 43 0.60 -13.89 15.04
C THR A 43 1.04 -12.44 14.96
N LEU A 44 2.31 -12.20 14.61
CA LEU A 44 2.82 -10.86 14.39
C LEU A 44 2.12 -10.18 13.21
N ALA A 45 1.93 -10.88 12.08
CA ALA A 45 1.23 -10.36 10.92
C ALA A 45 -0.21 -9.93 11.25
N VAL A 46 -0.96 -10.74 12.03
CA VAL A 46 -2.32 -10.40 12.49
C VAL A 46 -2.29 -9.15 13.39
N GLY A 47 -1.37 -9.10 14.37
CA GLY A 47 -1.23 -7.96 15.27
C GLY A 47 -0.88 -6.66 14.54
N THR A 48 0.12 -6.68 13.66
CA THR A 48 0.51 -5.53 12.85
C THR A 48 -0.59 -5.12 11.86
N GLY A 49 -1.25 -6.08 11.21
CA GLY A 49 -2.35 -5.81 10.29
C GLY A 49 -3.55 -5.15 10.96
N GLY A 50 -3.90 -5.58 12.18
CA GLY A 50 -4.99 -4.99 12.96
C GLY A 50 -4.64 -3.62 13.57
N THR A 51 -3.40 -3.40 13.98
CA THR A 51 -3.02 -2.13 14.65
C THR A 51 -2.73 -1.00 13.67
N LYS A 52 -2.07 -1.28 12.56
CA LYS A 52 -1.57 -0.27 11.63
C LYS A 52 -2.62 0.74 11.13
N PRO A 53 -3.84 0.35 10.70
CA PRO A 53 -4.84 1.32 10.25
C PRO A 53 -5.54 2.05 11.41
N ASN A 54 -5.52 1.48 12.62
CA ASN A 54 -6.33 1.95 13.75
C ASN A 54 -5.57 2.93 14.66
N ILE A 55 -4.24 2.84 14.76
CA ILE A 55 -3.48 3.73 15.67
C ILE A 55 -3.46 5.17 15.16
N SER A 56 -3.29 5.39 13.85
CA SER A 56 -3.31 6.76 13.32
C SER A 56 -4.71 7.39 13.42
N THR A 57 -5.77 6.59 13.27
CA THR A 57 -7.15 7.08 13.38
C THR A 57 -7.52 7.38 14.83
N ILE A 58 -7.19 6.50 15.78
CA ILE A 58 -7.50 6.75 17.20
C ILE A 58 -6.76 7.99 17.72
N GLY A 59 -5.52 8.23 17.27
CA GLY A 59 -4.77 9.44 17.60
C GLY A 59 -5.41 10.70 17.01
N ALA A 60 -5.88 10.62 15.76
CA ALA A 60 -6.59 11.71 15.11
C ALA A 60 -7.95 12.03 15.75
N ASP A 61 -8.64 11.01 16.29
CA ASP A 61 -9.94 11.13 16.95
C ASP A 61 -9.89 11.83 18.32
N GLN A 62 -8.69 12.05 18.86
CA GLN A 62 -8.51 12.78 20.13
C GLN A 62 -8.73 14.29 19.98
N PHE A 63 -8.65 14.81 18.76
CA PHE A 63 -8.81 16.24 18.46
C PHE A 63 -10.20 16.53 17.90
N ASP A 64 -10.82 17.60 18.39
CA ASP A 64 -12.05 18.16 17.85
C ASP A 64 -11.75 18.97 16.57
N GLU A 65 -12.51 18.70 15.52
CA GLU A 65 -12.36 19.37 14.22
C GLU A 65 -13.07 20.72 14.18
N PHE A 66 -14.02 20.95 15.08
CA PHE A 66 -14.81 22.18 15.15
C PHE A 66 -14.11 23.28 15.98
N GLU A 67 -13.16 22.90 16.84
CA GLU A 67 -12.35 23.83 17.62
C GLU A 67 -11.06 24.19 16.84
N PRO A 68 -10.86 25.45 16.42
CA PRO A 68 -9.72 25.84 15.59
C PRO A 68 -8.35 25.47 16.17
N LYS A 69 -8.20 25.56 17.51
CA LYS A 69 -6.96 25.20 18.19
C LYS A 69 -6.68 23.70 18.13
N GLU A 70 -7.67 22.87 18.43
CA GLU A 70 -7.52 21.40 18.37
C GLU A 70 -7.29 20.92 16.94
N LYS A 71 -7.96 21.54 15.95
CA LYS A 71 -7.70 21.29 14.52
C LYS A 71 -6.25 21.58 14.11
N ALA A 72 -5.67 22.68 14.60
CA ALA A 72 -4.25 22.98 14.35
C ALA A 72 -3.32 21.96 15.02
N HIS A 73 -3.62 21.55 16.25
CA HIS A 73 -2.86 20.49 16.93
C HIS A 73 -2.95 19.14 16.22
N LYS A 74 -4.10 18.77 15.66
CA LYS A 74 -4.27 17.56 14.85
C LYS A 74 -3.32 17.53 13.65
N LEU A 75 -3.18 18.65 12.94
CA LEU A 75 -2.23 18.76 11.82
C LEU A 75 -0.78 18.61 12.30
N SER A 76 -0.43 19.25 13.41
CA SER A 76 0.90 19.10 14.04
C SER A 76 1.18 17.66 14.47
N PHE A 77 0.19 16.97 15.05
CA PHE A 77 0.27 15.55 15.42
C PHE A 77 0.65 14.69 14.22
N PHE A 78 0.02 14.87 13.06
CA PHE A 78 0.36 14.11 11.86
C PHE A 78 1.79 14.40 11.35
N ASN A 79 2.28 15.63 11.48
CA ASN A 79 3.66 15.96 11.15
C ASN A 79 4.66 15.20 12.05
N TRP A 80 4.43 15.21 13.38
CA TRP A 80 5.26 14.47 14.33
C TRP A 80 5.16 12.95 14.17
N TRP A 81 3.97 12.46 13.87
CA TRP A 81 3.70 11.05 13.55
C TRP A 81 4.54 10.60 12.35
N MET A 82 4.49 11.35 11.25
CA MET A 82 5.28 11.05 10.04
C MET A 82 6.78 11.15 10.30
N PHE A 83 7.24 12.20 10.99
CA PHE A 83 8.65 12.35 11.37
C PHE A 83 9.14 11.13 12.17
N SER A 84 8.36 10.68 13.16
CA SER A 84 8.68 9.53 13.99
C SER A 84 8.73 8.22 13.19
N ILE A 85 7.81 8.03 12.24
CA ILE A 85 7.82 6.87 11.34
C ILE A 85 9.09 6.84 10.49
N PHE A 86 9.48 7.96 9.88
CA PHE A 86 10.65 7.99 9.01
C PHE A 86 11.94 7.83 9.78
N PHE A 87 12.07 8.50 10.93
CA PHE A 87 13.20 8.32 11.82
C PHE A 87 13.30 6.86 12.30
N GLY A 88 12.18 6.28 12.74
CA GLY A 88 12.11 4.88 13.16
C GLY A 88 12.46 3.90 12.03
N ALA A 89 12.01 4.16 10.80
CA ALA A 89 12.33 3.34 9.64
C ALA A 89 13.82 3.40 9.28
N LEU A 90 14.44 4.58 9.30
CA LEU A 90 15.88 4.73 9.08
C LEU A 90 16.67 4.02 10.17
N PHE A 91 16.30 4.18 11.44
CA PHE A 91 16.92 3.47 12.57
C PHE A 91 16.78 1.95 12.42
N ALA A 92 15.59 1.46 12.05
CA ALA A 92 15.34 0.04 11.86
C ALA A 92 16.17 -0.53 10.70
N ASN A 93 16.21 0.14 9.55
CA ASN A 93 16.93 -0.33 8.37
C ASN A 93 18.46 -0.22 8.51
N THR A 94 18.97 0.58 9.44
CA THR A 94 20.43 0.75 9.64
C THR A 94 20.90 0.08 10.93
N VAL A 95 20.62 0.69 12.08
CA VAL A 95 21.12 0.28 13.39
C VAL A 95 20.56 -1.08 13.80
N LEU A 96 19.25 -1.29 13.68
CA LEU A 96 18.63 -2.54 14.12
C LEU A 96 19.08 -3.72 13.24
N VAL A 97 19.12 -3.54 11.92
CA VAL A 97 19.67 -4.53 10.98
C VAL A 97 21.14 -4.82 11.28
N TYR A 98 21.95 -3.80 11.61
CA TYR A 98 23.34 -3.99 12.02
C TYR A 98 23.46 -4.86 13.28
N ILE A 99 22.62 -4.62 14.29
CA ILE A 99 22.56 -5.44 15.50
C ILE A 99 22.16 -6.88 15.16
N GLN A 100 21.16 -7.07 14.28
CA GLN A 100 20.71 -8.40 13.86
C GLN A 100 21.82 -9.20 13.17
N ASP A 101 22.52 -8.58 12.22
CA ASP A 101 23.54 -9.25 11.40
C ASP A 101 24.88 -9.46 12.14
N ASN A 102 25.31 -8.52 12.99
CA ASN A 102 26.64 -8.57 13.62
C ASN A 102 26.63 -8.97 15.09
N MET A 103 25.56 -8.66 15.83
CA MET A 103 25.46 -8.97 17.28
C MET A 103 24.48 -10.11 17.59
N GLY A 104 23.62 -10.46 16.63
CA GLY A 104 22.76 -11.63 16.66
C GLY A 104 21.27 -11.33 16.79
N TRP A 105 20.47 -12.26 16.27
CA TRP A 105 19.01 -12.17 16.17
C TRP A 105 18.29 -12.07 17.52
N THR A 106 18.86 -12.60 18.60
CA THR A 106 18.30 -12.49 19.97
C THR A 106 18.16 -11.03 20.39
N LEU A 107 19.24 -10.24 20.29
CA LEU A 107 19.21 -8.82 20.62
C LEU A 107 18.37 -8.05 19.59
N GLY A 108 18.50 -8.41 18.32
CA GLY A 108 17.78 -7.80 17.21
C GLY A 108 16.25 -7.90 17.28
N TYR A 109 15.69 -8.97 17.85
CA TYR A 109 14.25 -9.08 18.12
C TYR A 109 13.87 -8.73 19.57
N GLY A 110 14.80 -8.87 20.52
CA GLY A 110 14.61 -8.48 21.91
C GLY A 110 14.33 -6.99 22.07
N LEU A 111 15.08 -6.13 21.39
CA LEU A 111 14.90 -4.67 21.45
C LEU A 111 13.49 -4.22 20.97
N PRO A 112 13.02 -4.62 19.76
CA PRO A 112 11.63 -4.36 19.35
C PRO A 112 10.58 -4.97 20.27
N THR A 113 10.86 -6.13 20.87
CA THR A 113 9.93 -6.77 21.81
C THR A 113 9.74 -5.90 23.05
N LEU A 114 10.83 -5.43 23.65
CA LEU A 114 10.79 -4.53 24.80
C LEU A 114 10.09 -3.21 24.45
N GLY A 115 10.45 -2.60 23.32
CA GLY A 115 9.83 -1.36 22.84
C GLY A 115 8.32 -1.50 22.64
N LEU A 116 7.87 -2.60 22.03
CA LEU A 116 6.44 -2.88 21.86
C LEU A 116 5.73 -3.10 23.21
N SER A 117 6.35 -3.82 24.15
CA SER A 117 5.79 -4.01 25.50
C SER A 117 5.61 -2.68 26.23
N ILE A 118 6.60 -1.80 26.17
CA ILE A 118 6.53 -0.44 26.74
C ILE A 118 5.41 0.37 26.05
N SER A 119 5.34 0.33 24.73
CA SER A 119 4.29 1.03 23.97
C SER A 119 2.89 0.57 24.35
N ILE A 120 2.68 -0.74 24.55
CA ILE A 120 1.39 -1.30 24.97
C ILE A 120 1.07 -0.86 26.41
N ALA A 121 2.04 -0.86 27.31
CA ALA A 121 1.84 -0.40 28.69
C ALA A 121 1.42 1.07 28.74
N ILE A 122 2.08 1.93 27.96
CA ILE A 122 1.73 3.36 27.83
C ILE A 122 0.32 3.52 27.25
N PHE A 123 -0.02 2.75 26.20
CA PHE A 123 -1.34 2.81 25.58
C PHE A 123 -2.45 2.43 26.58
N PHE A 124 -2.27 1.37 27.36
CA PHE A 124 -3.25 0.99 28.38
C PHE A 124 -3.33 1.99 29.53
N ALA A 125 -2.21 2.53 29.99
CA ALA A 125 -2.21 3.58 31.00
C ALA A 125 -2.95 4.85 30.54
N GLY A 126 -2.97 5.12 29.23
CA GLY A 126 -3.69 6.23 28.62
C GLY A 126 -5.21 6.05 28.49
N THR A 127 -5.73 4.82 28.68
CA THR A 127 -7.16 4.49 28.46
C THR A 127 -8.16 5.47 29.09
N PRO A 128 -7.99 5.93 30.35
CA PRO A 128 -8.92 6.86 30.98
C PRO A 128 -8.98 8.24 30.31
N PHE A 129 -7.97 8.60 29.52
CA PHE A 129 -7.85 9.91 28.87
C PHE A 129 -8.35 9.92 27.42
N TYR A 130 -8.69 8.77 26.85
CA TYR A 130 -9.07 8.68 25.43
C TYR A 130 -10.54 9.06 25.18
N ARG A 131 -10.75 9.92 24.18
CA ARG A 131 -12.06 10.19 23.57
C ARG A 131 -12.41 9.05 22.62
N HIS A 132 -13.58 8.43 22.82
CA HIS A 132 -14.06 7.29 22.04
C HIS A 132 -15.17 7.71 21.08
N LYS A 133 -14.96 7.50 19.76
CA LYS A 133 -15.99 7.76 18.73
C LYS A 133 -17.01 6.62 18.68
N LYS A 134 -18.27 6.94 18.37
CA LYS A 134 -19.34 5.95 18.19
C LYS A 134 -19.16 5.19 16.85
N PRO A 135 -19.43 3.87 16.79
CA PRO A 135 -19.37 3.12 15.54
C PRO A 135 -20.36 3.63 14.49
N THR A 136 -19.88 3.92 13.28
CA THR A 136 -20.67 4.46 12.15
C THR A 136 -21.20 3.39 11.17
N GLY A 137 -21.09 2.11 11.52
CA GLY A 137 -21.52 0.97 10.70
C GLY A 137 -20.47 0.48 9.71
N SER A 138 -20.80 -0.56 8.92
CA SER A 138 -19.85 -1.20 7.99
C SER A 138 -20.07 -0.75 6.54
N PRO A 139 -19.05 -0.16 5.88
CA PRO A 139 -19.06 0.12 4.44
C PRO A 139 -19.37 -1.11 3.58
N PHE A 140 -18.88 -2.29 3.98
CA PHE A 140 -19.10 -3.54 3.26
C PHE A 140 -20.58 -3.93 3.23
N THR A 141 -21.28 -3.82 4.36
CA THR A 141 -22.72 -4.12 4.41
C THR A 141 -23.52 -3.16 3.54
N ARG A 142 -23.09 -1.89 3.47
CA ARG A 142 -23.74 -0.86 2.62
C ARG A 142 -23.57 -1.19 1.14
N MET A 143 -22.35 -1.54 0.69
CA MET A 143 -22.10 -1.99 -0.68
C MET A 143 -22.84 -3.31 -1.01
N ALA A 144 -22.84 -4.28 -0.09
CA ALA A 144 -23.50 -5.56 -0.28
C ALA A 144 -25.02 -5.39 -0.48
N LYS A 145 -25.66 -4.49 0.28
CA LYS A 145 -27.08 -4.15 0.08
C LYS A 145 -27.36 -3.65 -1.33
N VAL A 146 -26.54 -2.71 -1.84
CA VAL A 146 -26.69 -2.17 -3.20
C VAL A 146 -26.52 -3.25 -4.26
N ILE A 147 -25.46 -4.08 -4.14
CA ILE A 147 -25.18 -5.15 -5.11
C ILE A 147 -26.33 -6.16 -5.12
N VAL A 148 -26.78 -6.62 -3.95
CA VAL A 148 -27.89 -7.57 -3.82
C VAL A 148 -29.20 -6.99 -4.34
N ALA A 149 -29.52 -5.74 -3.99
CA ALA A 149 -30.74 -5.07 -4.46
C ALA A 149 -30.75 -4.91 -5.99
N ALA A 150 -29.62 -4.54 -6.60
CA ALA A 150 -29.49 -4.43 -8.05
C ALA A 150 -29.66 -5.78 -8.75
N ILE A 151 -29.08 -6.86 -8.21
CA ILE A 151 -29.22 -8.22 -8.75
C ILE A 151 -30.66 -8.72 -8.62
N ARG A 152 -31.31 -8.53 -7.48
CA ARG A 152 -32.72 -8.92 -7.29
C ARG A 152 -33.67 -8.18 -8.22
N LYS A 153 -33.32 -6.95 -8.60
CA LYS A 153 -34.08 -6.12 -9.54
C LYS A 153 -33.57 -6.21 -10.97
N TRP A 154 -32.84 -7.27 -11.34
CA TRP A 154 -32.25 -7.42 -12.67
C TRP A 154 -33.27 -7.25 -13.81
N ASN A 155 -34.51 -7.74 -13.63
CA ASN A 155 -35.57 -7.66 -14.64
C ASN A 155 -36.41 -6.36 -14.60
N VAL A 156 -36.18 -5.46 -13.64
CA VAL A 156 -36.94 -4.21 -13.51
C VAL A 156 -36.40 -3.18 -14.51
N PRO A 157 -37.26 -2.50 -15.29
CA PRO A 157 -36.83 -1.43 -16.18
C PRO A 157 -36.35 -0.22 -15.37
N LEU A 158 -35.30 0.45 -15.86
CA LEU A 158 -34.83 1.69 -15.27
C LEU A 158 -35.73 2.84 -15.74
N PRO A 159 -36.21 3.71 -14.83
CA PRO A 159 -36.93 4.92 -15.22
C PRO A 159 -36.09 5.82 -16.12
N THR A 160 -36.73 6.47 -17.10
CA THR A 160 -36.05 7.40 -18.02
C THR A 160 -35.62 8.68 -17.31
N ASN A 161 -36.34 9.09 -16.26
CA ASN A 161 -36.03 10.28 -15.46
C ASN A 161 -35.28 9.91 -14.16
N PRO A 162 -34.04 10.38 -13.95
CA PRO A 162 -33.28 10.11 -12.73
C PRO A 162 -33.97 10.57 -11.44
N LYS A 163 -34.87 11.56 -11.51
CA LYS A 163 -35.63 12.09 -10.37
C LYS A 163 -36.68 11.12 -9.83
N GLU A 164 -37.00 10.04 -10.55
CA GLU A 164 -37.94 9.01 -10.09
C GLU A 164 -37.27 7.94 -9.21
N LEU A 165 -35.93 7.96 -9.12
CA LEU A 165 -35.18 7.08 -8.24
C LEU A 165 -35.38 7.47 -6.77
N TYR A 166 -35.28 6.48 -5.89
CA TYR A 166 -35.40 6.67 -4.46
C TYR A 166 -34.20 7.43 -3.90
N GLU A 167 -34.46 8.59 -3.29
CA GLU A 167 -33.49 9.39 -2.54
C GLU A 167 -34.14 9.87 -1.23
N LEU A 168 -33.33 10.07 -0.19
CA LEU A 168 -33.79 10.61 1.09
C LEU A 168 -33.93 12.15 1.01
N ASP A 169 -34.77 12.73 1.88
CA ASP A 169 -34.96 14.19 1.91
C ASP A 169 -33.68 14.93 2.35
N LEU A 170 -33.52 16.16 1.85
CA LEU A 170 -32.36 17.02 2.13
C LEU A 170 -32.17 17.29 3.64
N GLU A 171 -33.25 17.33 4.40
CA GLU A 171 -33.23 17.53 5.87
C GLU A 171 -32.61 16.33 6.59
N ASP A 172 -32.87 15.10 6.11
CA ASP A 172 -32.27 13.86 6.62
C ASP A 172 -30.75 13.82 6.39
N TYR A 173 -30.31 14.40 5.27
CA TYR A 173 -28.90 14.55 4.90
C TYR A 173 -28.21 15.64 5.73
N ALA A 174 -28.87 16.79 5.93
CA ALA A 174 -28.37 17.90 6.75
C ALA A 174 -28.19 17.48 8.22
N GLN A 175 -29.15 16.74 8.80
CA GLN A 175 -29.03 16.21 10.16
C GLN A 175 -27.89 15.19 10.31
N LYS A 176 -27.60 14.41 9.25
CA LYS A 176 -26.55 13.38 9.25
C LYS A 176 -25.22 13.87 8.70
N TRP A 177 -25.12 15.16 8.33
CA TRP A 177 -23.95 15.76 7.68
C TRP A 177 -23.45 14.95 6.48
N LYS A 178 -24.38 14.49 5.63
CA LYS A 178 -24.08 13.66 4.46
C LYS A 178 -24.42 14.41 3.18
N TYR A 179 -23.64 14.14 2.13
CA TYR A 179 -23.80 14.75 0.82
C TYR A 179 -24.72 13.91 -0.06
N MET A 180 -25.63 14.57 -0.78
CA MET A 180 -26.38 13.94 -1.86
C MET A 180 -25.48 13.81 -3.08
N ILE A 181 -25.51 12.66 -3.76
CA ILE A 181 -24.74 12.42 -4.99
C ILE A 181 -25.72 12.16 -6.13
N ASP A 182 -25.61 12.94 -7.20
CA ASP A 182 -26.44 12.77 -8.38
C ASP A 182 -26.15 11.47 -9.13
N SER A 183 -27.20 10.91 -9.74
CA SER A 183 -27.06 9.65 -10.47
C SER A 183 -26.19 9.80 -11.72
N THR A 184 -25.22 8.90 -11.87
CA THR A 184 -24.32 8.85 -13.03
C THR A 184 -24.72 7.75 -14.02
N GLN A 185 -24.35 7.96 -15.29
CA GLN A 185 -24.55 6.99 -16.36
C GLN A 185 -23.52 5.85 -16.35
N ASN A 186 -22.49 5.92 -15.50
CA ASN A 186 -21.53 4.84 -15.33
C ASN A 186 -22.15 3.71 -14.50
N LEU A 187 -21.87 2.46 -14.90
CA LEU A 187 -22.40 1.26 -14.25
C LEU A 187 -23.93 1.32 -14.00
N ARG A 188 -24.71 1.75 -15.02
CA ARG A 188 -26.17 1.97 -14.95
C ARG A 188 -26.95 0.83 -14.29
N PHE A 189 -26.46 -0.40 -14.43
CA PHE A 189 -27.03 -1.58 -13.79
C PHE A 189 -27.32 -1.39 -12.29
N PHE A 190 -26.41 -0.75 -11.54
CA PHE A 190 -26.60 -0.56 -10.10
C PHE A 190 -27.69 0.47 -9.76
N ASN A 191 -28.09 1.35 -10.69
CA ASN A 191 -29.22 2.26 -10.47
C ASN A 191 -30.53 1.51 -10.20
N LYS A 192 -30.62 0.22 -10.61
CA LYS A 192 -31.79 -0.62 -10.34
C LYS A 192 -32.06 -0.79 -8.84
N ALA A 193 -31.03 -0.71 -8.00
CA ALA A 193 -31.18 -0.79 -6.54
C ALA A 193 -32.02 0.37 -5.98
N ALA A 194 -32.04 1.53 -6.66
CA ALA A 194 -32.78 2.72 -6.24
C ALA A 194 -34.19 2.83 -6.86
N VAL A 195 -34.62 1.87 -7.68
CA VAL A 195 -35.97 1.90 -8.26
C VAL A 195 -37.01 1.58 -7.19
N LYS A 196 -38.00 2.45 -6.97
CA LYS A 196 -39.08 2.21 -6.01
C LYS A 196 -39.87 0.96 -6.42
N THR A 197 -40.08 0.05 -5.47
CA THR A 197 -40.90 -1.17 -5.62
C THR A 197 -41.73 -1.31 -4.34
N SER A 198 -42.64 -2.27 -4.25
CA SER A 198 -43.51 -2.46 -3.08
C SER A 198 -42.78 -2.78 -1.76
N SER A 199 -41.47 -3.11 -1.78
CA SER A 199 -40.68 -3.41 -0.59
C SER A 199 -39.74 -2.26 -0.22
N THR A 200 -39.82 -1.82 1.04
CA THR A 200 -38.92 -0.82 1.67
C THR A 200 -37.73 -1.45 2.40
N ASN A 201 -37.53 -2.77 2.29
CA ASN A 201 -36.41 -3.45 2.95
C ASN A 201 -35.06 -2.88 2.46
N PRO A 202 -34.11 -2.54 3.35
CA PRO A 202 -32.77 -2.06 2.95
C PRO A 202 -31.97 -2.97 2.01
N TRP A 203 -32.35 -4.24 1.88
CA TRP A 203 -31.77 -5.21 0.92
C TRP A 203 -32.50 -5.27 -0.44
N MET A 204 -33.57 -4.48 -0.59
CA MET A 204 -34.35 -4.34 -1.81
C MET A 204 -34.37 -2.90 -2.31
N LEU A 205 -34.30 -1.89 -1.44
CA LEU A 205 -34.35 -0.48 -1.80
C LEU A 205 -33.16 0.26 -1.16
N CYS A 206 -32.35 0.93 -1.99
CA CYS A 206 -31.21 1.74 -1.57
C CYS A 206 -31.34 3.15 -2.15
N SER A 207 -30.81 4.17 -1.46
CA SER A 207 -30.86 5.54 -1.99
C SER A 207 -29.85 5.76 -3.13
N VAL A 208 -30.11 6.70 -4.04
CA VAL A 208 -29.21 7.01 -5.17
C VAL A 208 -27.80 7.30 -4.67
N THR A 209 -27.66 8.09 -3.61
CA THR A 209 -26.37 8.37 -2.98
C THR A 209 -25.63 7.09 -2.56
N GLN A 210 -26.31 6.11 -1.94
CA GLN A 210 -25.68 4.82 -1.59
C GLN A 210 -25.22 4.02 -2.82
N VAL A 211 -26.01 4.08 -3.89
CA VAL A 211 -25.69 3.42 -5.16
C VAL A 211 -24.45 4.05 -5.79
N GLU A 212 -24.38 5.38 -5.88
CA GLU A 212 -23.26 6.10 -6.46
C GLU A 212 -21.97 5.94 -5.65
N GLU A 213 -22.04 5.98 -4.31
CA GLU A 213 -20.89 5.65 -3.46
C GLU A 213 -20.34 4.24 -3.77
N THR A 214 -21.23 3.26 -3.98
CA THR A 214 -20.84 1.88 -4.32
C THR A 214 -20.23 1.80 -5.72
N LYS A 215 -20.80 2.49 -6.71
CA LYS A 215 -20.26 2.56 -8.07
C LYS A 215 -18.85 3.16 -8.09
N GLN A 216 -18.60 4.21 -7.31
CA GLN A 216 -17.27 4.82 -7.21
C GLN A 216 -16.22 3.81 -6.71
N MET A 217 -16.56 3.02 -5.68
CA MET A 217 -15.69 1.95 -5.19
C MET A 217 -15.44 0.87 -6.25
N LEU A 218 -16.49 0.43 -6.96
CA LEU A 218 -16.38 -0.58 -8.01
C LEU A 218 -15.57 -0.08 -9.22
N ALA A 219 -15.69 1.20 -9.58
CA ALA A 219 -14.95 1.82 -10.68
C ALA A 219 -13.43 1.84 -10.43
N MET A 220 -12.97 1.78 -9.17
CA MET A 220 -11.56 1.70 -8.83
C MET A 220 -10.97 0.28 -8.93
N ILE A 221 -11.79 -0.78 -9.00
CA ILE A 221 -11.32 -2.18 -9.04
C ILE A 221 -10.39 -2.46 -10.24
N PRO A 222 -10.66 -1.98 -11.47
CA PRO A 222 -9.73 -2.18 -12.57
C PRO A 222 -8.33 -1.60 -12.29
N ILE A 223 -8.25 -0.40 -11.68
CA ILE A 223 -6.99 0.22 -11.28
C ILE A 223 -6.32 -0.58 -10.16
N LEU A 224 -7.10 -1.06 -9.18
CA LEU A 224 -6.62 -1.99 -8.14
C LEU A 224 -5.91 -3.20 -8.76
N VAL A 225 -6.54 -3.87 -9.72
CA VAL A 225 -5.95 -5.03 -10.41
C VAL A 225 -4.67 -4.64 -11.18
N ALA A 226 -4.66 -3.50 -11.87
CA ALA A 226 -3.49 -2.99 -12.60
C ALA A 226 -2.29 -2.67 -11.68
N THR A 227 -2.50 -2.57 -10.37
CA THR A 227 -1.43 -2.33 -9.38
C THR A 227 -0.91 -3.60 -8.71
N PHE A 228 -1.42 -4.80 -9.03
CA PHE A 228 -0.92 -6.05 -8.44
C PHE A 228 0.51 -6.39 -8.88
N VAL A 229 0.79 -6.32 -10.18
CA VAL A 229 2.15 -6.54 -10.72
C VAL A 229 3.17 -5.59 -10.11
N PRO A 230 2.99 -4.26 -10.12
CA PRO A 230 4.00 -3.37 -9.54
C PRO A 230 4.11 -3.53 -8.03
N SER A 231 3.05 -3.94 -7.31
CA SER A 231 3.16 -4.26 -5.88
C SER A 231 4.08 -5.47 -5.60
N THR A 232 4.31 -6.35 -6.59
CA THR A 232 5.30 -7.45 -6.45
C THR A 232 6.74 -6.95 -6.37
N MET A 233 7.02 -5.73 -6.83
CA MET A 233 8.36 -5.13 -6.84
C MET A 233 8.88 -4.93 -5.42
N LEU A 234 8.00 -4.57 -4.48
CA LEU A 234 8.35 -4.42 -3.07
C LEU A 234 8.84 -5.72 -2.44
N ALA A 235 8.33 -6.88 -2.90
CA ALA A 235 8.83 -8.17 -2.45
C ALA A 235 10.27 -8.42 -2.92
N GLN A 236 10.65 -7.94 -4.12
CA GLN A 236 12.00 -8.15 -4.66
C GLN A 236 13.07 -7.43 -3.84
N ILE A 237 12.78 -6.18 -3.43
CA ILE A 237 13.69 -5.37 -2.60
C ILE A 237 13.99 -6.07 -1.29
N ASN A 238 12.95 -6.61 -0.63
CA ASN A 238 13.07 -7.23 0.69
C ASN A 238 13.66 -8.64 0.66
N THR A 239 13.74 -9.27 -0.52
CA THR A 239 14.15 -10.67 -0.66
C THR A 239 15.35 -10.84 -1.59
N LEU A 240 15.12 -10.88 -2.91
CA LEU A 240 16.16 -11.20 -3.88
C LEU A 240 17.25 -10.14 -3.94
N PHE A 241 16.93 -8.85 -3.79
CA PHE A 241 17.95 -7.80 -3.79
C PHE A 241 18.86 -7.92 -2.55
N VAL A 242 18.29 -8.21 -1.38
CA VAL A 242 19.06 -8.51 -0.17
C VAL A 242 19.91 -9.77 -0.39
N LYS A 243 19.35 -10.82 -0.97
CA LYS A 243 20.05 -12.07 -1.26
C LYS A 243 21.22 -11.87 -2.25
N GLN A 244 21.08 -10.99 -3.25
CA GLN A 244 22.23 -10.61 -4.09
C GLN A 244 23.32 -9.94 -3.25
N GLY A 245 22.93 -9.01 -2.37
CA GLY A 245 23.85 -8.30 -1.48
C GLY A 245 24.63 -9.21 -0.54
N THR A 246 24.09 -10.37 -0.14
CA THR A 246 24.83 -11.33 0.69
C THR A 246 26.01 -11.98 -0.04
N THR A 247 26.03 -11.95 -1.36
CA THR A 247 27.11 -12.56 -2.18
C THR A 247 28.23 -11.59 -2.55
N LEU A 248 28.06 -10.30 -2.30
CA LEU A 248 28.98 -9.24 -2.70
C LEU A 248 29.96 -8.88 -1.58
N ASP A 249 31.00 -8.12 -1.92
CA ASP A 249 31.87 -7.50 -0.92
C ASP A 249 31.16 -6.38 -0.16
N ARG A 250 31.11 -6.55 1.16
CA ARG A 250 30.38 -5.69 2.11
C ARG A 250 31.30 -4.72 2.84
N ALA A 251 32.60 -4.75 2.58
CA ALA A 251 33.55 -3.88 3.26
C ALA A 251 33.34 -2.40 2.87
N ILE A 252 33.27 -1.54 3.89
CA ILE A 252 33.37 -0.09 3.76
C ILE A 252 34.64 0.33 4.51
N GLY A 253 35.68 0.67 3.76
CA GLY A 253 37.01 0.90 4.33
C GLY A 253 37.60 -0.39 4.91
N SER A 254 38.41 -0.27 5.97
CA SER A 254 39.19 -1.38 6.51
C SER A 254 38.50 -2.21 7.60
N SER A 255 37.51 -1.66 8.31
CA SER A 255 36.97 -2.28 9.54
C SER A 255 35.45 -2.52 9.55
N PHE A 256 34.69 -1.84 8.69
CA PHE A 256 33.23 -1.91 8.73
C PHE A 256 32.66 -2.79 7.62
N LYS A 257 31.72 -3.67 7.95
CA LYS A 257 30.95 -4.46 6.98
C LYS A 257 29.48 -4.08 7.05
N ILE A 258 28.97 -3.53 5.96
CA ILE A 258 27.56 -3.14 5.89
C ILE A 258 26.65 -4.38 5.76
N PRO A 259 25.58 -4.49 6.57
CA PRO A 259 24.55 -5.50 6.37
C PRO A 259 23.89 -5.36 4.99
N PRO A 260 23.66 -6.44 4.24
CA PRO A 260 22.99 -6.36 2.94
C PRO A 260 21.60 -5.75 2.99
N ALA A 261 20.83 -6.06 4.03
CA ALA A 261 19.49 -5.51 4.22
C ALA A 261 19.51 -4.00 4.52
N SER A 262 20.64 -3.43 4.99
CA SER A 262 20.75 -1.99 5.24
C SER A 262 20.73 -1.14 3.98
N LEU A 263 20.87 -1.75 2.79
CA LEU A 263 20.65 -1.04 1.54
C LEU A 263 19.22 -0.47 1.40
N ILE A 264 18.25 -1.06 2.10
CA ILE A 264 16.87 -0.53 2.17
C ILE A 264 16.85 0.88 2.78
N GLY A 265 17.82 1.24 3.63
CA GLY A 265 17.98 2.61 4.12
C GLY A 265 18.14 3.64 2.99
N PHE A 266 18.79 3.28 1.88
CA PHE A 266 18.91 4.14 0.70
C PHE A 266 17.59 4.29 -0.06
N VAL A 267 16.72 3.28 -0.04
CA VAL A 267 15.34 3.39 -0.59
C VAL A 267 14.58 4.43 0.21
N THR A 268 14.61 4.33 1.55
CA THR A 268 13.92 5.30 2.43
C THR A 268 14.47 6.72 2.23
N LEU A 269 15.79 6.89 2.20
CA LEU A 269 16.41 8.20 2.00
C LEU A 269 16.07 8.79 0.62
N SER A 270 16.17 7.98 -0.45
CA SER A 270 15.85 8.42 -1.80
C SER A 270 14.37 8.78 -1.95
N MET A 271 13.46 8.00 -1.37
CA MET A 271 12.04 8.30 -1.33
C MET A 271 11.77 9.66 -0.66
N LEU A 272 12.38 9.91 0.51
CA LEU A 272 12.23 11.18 1.24
C LEU A 272 12.72 12.37 0.43
N ILE A 273 13.92 12.28 -0.14
CA ILE A 273 14.49 13.32 -1.00
C ILE A 273 13.56 13.55 -2.20
N CYS A 274 13.10 12.48 -2.85
CA CYS A 274 12.22 12.56 -4.01
C CYS A 274 10.87 13.21 -3.69
N VAL A 275 10.26 12.89 -2.55
CA VAL A 275 8.99 13.51 -2.12
C VAL A 275 9.18 15.02 -1.89
N VAL A 276 10.24 15.42 -1.19
CA VAL A 276 10.55 16.84 -0.97
C VAL A 276 10.78 17.57 -2.30
N LEU A 277 11.54 16.96 -3.21
CA LEU A 277 11.79 17.53 -4.54
C LEU A 277 10.50 17.63 -5.37
N TYR A 278 9.65 16.60 -5.29
CA TYR A 278 8.37 16.55 -5.96
C TYR A 278 7.46 17.70 -5.50
N ASP A 279 7.23 17.84 -4.19
CA ASP A 279 6.32 18.84 -3.65
C ASP A 279 6.85 20.27 -3.80
N ARG A 280 8.16 20.48 -3.56
CA ARG A 280 8.74 21.83 -3.55
C ARG A 280 9.02 22.38 -4.93
N TYR A 281 9.43 21.54 -5.87
CA TYR A 281 9.88 21.97 -7.19
C TYR A 281 8.97 21.46 -8.30
N PHE A 282 8.78 20.13 -8.42
CA PHE A 282 8.04 19.54 -9.54
C PHE A 282 6.59 20.03 -9.60
N VAL A 283 5.84 19.98 -8.49
CA VAL A 283 4.44 20.44 -8.43
C VAL A 283 4.34 21.93 -8.80
N LYS A 284 5.24 22.77 -8.29
CA LYS A 284 5.24 24.22 -8.60
C LYS A 284 5.48 24.49 -10.09
N ILE A 285 6.39 23.75 -10.72
CA ILE A 285 6.69 23.88 -12.14
C ILE A 285 5.51 23.38 -12.97
N MET A 286 5.07 22.15 -12.71
CA MET A 286 4.02 21.51 -13.51
C MET A 286 2.68 22.21 -13.37
N ARG A 287 2.32 22.73 -12.20
CA ARG A 287 1.09 23.51 -12.00
C ARG A 287 1.00 24.72 -12.93
N ARG A 288 2.13 25.36 -13.25
CA ARG A 288 2.15 26.48 -14.22
C ARG A 288 1.80 26.04 -15.63
N TRP A 289 2.11 24.80 -15.99
CA TRP A 289 1.94 24.27 -17.34
C TRP A 289 0.61 23.53 -17.52
N THR A 290 0.25 22.69 -16.57
CA THR A 290 -0.95 21.84 -16.63
C THR A 290 -2.20 22.53 -16.11
N LYS A 291 -2.04 23.65 -15.38
CA LYS A 291 -3.10 24.33 -14.62
C LYS A 291 -3.79 23.44 -13.56
N ASN A 292 -3.24 22.26 -13.28
CA ASN A 292 -3.75 21.35 -12.26
C ASN A 292 -3.14 21.74 -10.89
N PRO A 293 -3.94 21.90 -9.80
CA PRO A 293 -3.41 22.23 -8.47
C PRO A 293 -2.39 21.19 -7.95
N ARG A 294 -2.53 19.92 -8.33
CA ARG A 294 -1.62 18.81 -8.00
C ARG A 294 -0.41 18.70 -8.94
N GLY A 295 -0.29 19.59 -9.93
CA GLY A 295 0.76 19.58 -10.95
C GLY A 295 0.50 18.55 -12.06
N ILE A 296 0.26 17.30 -11.73
CA ILE A 296 -0.15 16.23 -12.67
C ILE A 296 -1.28 15.40 -12.05
N THR A 297 -1.99 14.63 -12.88
CA THR A 297 -3.02 13.71 -12.36
C THR A 297 -2.39 12.55 -11.58
N LEU A 298 -3.12 11.97 -10.63
CA LEU A 298 -2.63 10.85 -9.82
C LEU A 298 -2.30 9.62 -10.68
N LEU A 299 -3.08 9.35 -11.74
CA LEU A 299 -2.82 8.25 -12.67
C LEU A 299 -1.56 8.50 -13.51
N GLN A 300 -1.28 9.74 -13.90
CA GLN A 300 0.00 10.09 -14.54
C GLN A 300 1.18 9.90 -13.58
N ARG A 301 1.03 10.33 -12.32
CA ARG A 301 2.06 10.15 -11.28
C ARG A 301 2.36 8.66 -11.06
N MET A 302 1.33 7.83 -10.96
CA MET A 302 1.46 6.37 -10.91
C MET A 302 2.16 5.82 -12.17
N GLY A 303 1.76 6.28 -13.36
CA GLY A 303 2.36 5.88 -14.64
C GLY A 303 3.87 6.14 -14.70
N ILE A 304 4.35 7.27 -14.19
CA ILE A 304 5.80 7.57 -14.08
C ILE A 304 6.50 6.53 -13.21
N GLY A 305 5.93 6.20 -12.04
CA GLY A 305 6.50 5.17 -11.16
C GLY A 305 6.55 3.78 -11.80
N LEU A 306 5.54 3.41 -12.61
CA LEU A 306 5.56 2.15 -13.38
C LEU A 306 6.68 2.12 -14.42
N VAL A 307 6.95 3.24 -15.10
CA VAL A 307 8.09 3.35 -16.02
C VAL A 307 9.41 3.19 -15.27
N ILE A 308 9.55 3.81 -14.09
CA ILE A 308 10.75 3.65 -13.25
C ILE A 308 10.91 2.19 -12.82
N HIS A 309 9.84 1.47 -12.48
CA HIS A 309 9.90 0.02 -12.19
C HIS A 309 10.47 -0.81 -13.36
N ILE A 310 10.11 -0.48 -14.61
CA ILE A 310 10.68 -1.12 -15.80
C ILE A 310 12.19 -0.87 -15.85
N ILE A 311 12.60 0.39 -15.68
CA ILE A 311 14.02 0.79 -15.68
C ILE A 311 14.80 0.08 -14.57
N ILE A 312 14.23 -0.03 -13.37
CA ILE A 312 14.84 -0.74 -12.22
C ILE A 312 15.12 -2.20 -12.58
N MET A 313 14.16 -2.91 -13.19
CA MET A 313 14.33 -4.33 -13.52
C MET A 313 15.32 -4.55 -14.66
N VAL A 314 15.38 -3.63 -15.62
CA VAL A 314 16.41 -3.63 -16.66
C VAL A 314 17.80 -3.44 -16.03
N ILE A 315 17.97 -2.45 -15.16
CA ILE A 315 19.24 -2.22 -14.45
C ILE A 315 19.60 -3.42 -13.58
N ALA A 316 18.66 -3.97 -12.81
CA ALA A 316 18.91 -5.13 -11.97
C ALA A 316 19.34 -6.35 -12.79
N SER A 317 18.75 -6.56 -13.97
CA SER A 317 19.15 -7.63 -14.89
C SER A 317 20.58 -7.46 -15.39
N PHE A 318 20.97 -6.24 -15.82
CA PHE A 318 22.34 -5.95 -16.25
C PHE A 318 23.36 -6.05 -15.11
N THR A 319 23.03 -5.50 -13.94
CA THR A 319 23.86 -5.59 -12.74
C THR A 319 24.11 -7.04 -12.34
N GLU A 320 23.07 -7.88 -12.39
CA GLU A 320 23.22 -9.30 -12.08
C GLU A 320 24.03 -10.03 -13.14
N ARG A 321 23.84 -9.72 -14.43
CA ARG A 321 24.67 -10.28 -15.50
C ARG A 321 26.14 -9.93 -15.32
N TYR A 322 26.44 -8.69 -14.92
CA TYR A 322 27.80 -8.26 -14.61
C TYR A 322 28.36 -9.01 -13.40
N ARG A 323 27.60 -9.13 -12.31
CA ARG A 323 28.00 -9.93 -11.13
C ARG A 323 28.32 -11.38 -11.49
N LEU A 324 27.49 -12.01 -12.31
CA LEU A 324 27.70 -13.38 -12.79
C LEU A 324 28.93 -13.50 -13.69
N SER A 325 29.25 -12.48 -14.50
CA SER A 325 30.49 -12.45 -15.29
C SER A 325 31.71 -12.46 -14.38
N VAL A 326 31.76 -11.55 -13.39
CA VAL A 326 32.87 -11.47 -12.44
C VAL A 326 33.04 -12.79 -11.66
N ALA A 327 31.94 -13.44 -11.29
CA ALA A 327 31.97 -14.74 -10.62
C ALA A 327 32.55 -15.86 -11.52
N LYS A 328 32.28 -15.82 -12.84
CA LYS A 328 32.87 -16.74 -13.82
C LYS A 328 34.36 -16.47 -14.00
N ASP A 329 34.75 -15.21 -14.15
CA ASP A 329 36.15 -14.81 -14.37
C ASP A 329 37.05 -15.22 -13.21
N HIS A 330 36.53 -15.19 -11.98
CA HIS A 330 37.24 -15.64 -10.78
C HIS A 330 37.07 -17.14 -10.47
N SER A 331 36.38 -17.91 -11.32
CA SER A 331 36.13 -19.34 -11.13
C SER A 331 35.47 -19.72 -9.79
N ILE A 332 34.59 -18.84 -9.28
CA ILE A 332 33.89 -19.00 -7.98
C ILE A 332 32.41 -19.40 -8.11
N VAL A 333 32.00 -19.78 -9.32
CA VAL A 333 30.61 -20.16 -9.66
C VAL A 333 30.12 -21.33 -8.81
N GLU A 334 30.89 -22.41 -8.76
CA GLU A 334 30.46 -23.66 -8.11
C GLU A 334 30.69 -23.66 -6.60
N LYS A 335 31.66 -22.89 -6.11
CA LYS A 335 32.06 -22.87 -4.69
C LYS A 335 31.15 -22.00 -3.81
N GLY A 336 30.22 -21.24 -4.40
CA GLY A 336 29.31 -20.34 -3.67
C GLY A 336 30.06 -19.30 -2.84
N GLN A 337 31.24 -18.89 -3.30
CA GLN A 337 32.08 -17.92 -2.60
C GLN A 337 31.62 -16.49 -2.88
N GLN A 338 32.07 -15.58 -2.02
CA GLN A 338 31.83 -14.15 -2.15
C GLN A 338 32.43 -13.65 -3.47
N VAL A 339 31.64 -12.90 -4.24
CA VAL A 339 32.07 -12.25 -5.47
C VAL A 339 32.85 -10.98 -5.09
N PRO A 340 34.07 -10.77 -5.64
CA PRO A 340 34.91 -9.61 -5.31
C PRO A 340 34.40 -8.34 -6.01
N LEU A 341 33.14 -7.99 -5.75
CA LEU A 341 32.45 -6.85 -6.29
C LEU A 341 31.78 -6.11 -5.15
N THR A 342 31.97 -4.80 -5.07
CA THR A 342 31.38 -3.99 -4.01
C THR A 342 29.86 -4.09 -4.00
N ILE A 343 29.27 -4.17 -2.81
CA ILE A 343 27.82 -4.19 -2.60
C ILE A 343 27.13 -2.94 -3.18
N PHE A 344 27.85 -1.82 -3.30
CA PHE A 344 27.31 -0.59 -3.88
C PHE A 344 27.00 -0.68 -5.38
N VAL A 345 27.40 -1.76 -6.07
CA VAL A 345 26.93 -2.02 -7.44
C VAL A 345 25.40 -2.16 -7.49
N LEU A 346 24.75 -2.57 -6.39
CA LEU A 346 23.30 -2.65 -6.29
C LEU A 346 22.65 -1.28 -6.02
N LEU A 347 23.42 -0.25 -5.63
CA LEU A 347 22.87 1.02 -5.19
C LEU A 347 21.91 1.68 -6.21
N PRO A 348 22.17 1.66 -7.54
CA PRO A 348 21.26 2.26 -8.52
C PRO A 348 19.83 1.70 -8.43
N GLN A 349 19.67 0.39 -8.26
CA GLN A 349 18.35 -0.23 -8.23
C GLN A 349 17.61 0.04 -6.91
N PHE A 350 18.31 0.24 -5.79
CA PHE A 350 17.70 0.65 -4.51
C PHE A 350 17.31 2.14 -4.51
N VAL A 351 18.16 3.02 -5.04
CA VAL A 351 17.85 4.47 -5.13
C VAL A 351 16.69 4.71 -6.09
N LEU A 352 16.72 4.12 -7.28
CA LEU A 352 15.61 4.25 -8.23
C LEU A 352 14.31 3.69 -7.66
N MET A 353 14.37 2.64 -6.84
CA MET A 353 13.20 2.13 -6.16
C MET A 353 12.59 3.12 -5.18
N GLY A 354 13.41 3.82 -4.38
CA GLY A 354 12.90 4.90 -3.52
C GLY A 354 12.24 6.02 -4.31
N THR A 355 12.80 6.34 -5.47
CA THR A 355 12.19 7.30 -6.42
C THR A 355 10.87 6.76 -6.97
N ALA A 356 10.81 5.48 -7.37
CA ALA A 356 9.59 4.86 -7.87
C ALA A 356 8.49 4.84 -6.81
N ASP A 357 8.79 4.52 -5.55
CA ASP A 357 7.83 4.52 -4.44
C ASP A 357 7.24 5.91 -4.19
N ALA A 358 8.06 6.97 -4.32
CA ALA A 358 7.59 8.35 -4.20
C ALA A 358 6.57 8.75 -5.30
N PHE A 359 6.68 8.16 -6.50
CA PHE A 359 5.75 8.40 -7.60
C PHE A 359 4.57 7.43 -7.59
N LEU A 360 4.79 6.15 -7.35
CA LEU A 360 3.76 5.12 -7.44
C LEU A 360 3.03 4.91 -6.11
N GLU A 361 3.73 4.55 -5.05
CA GLU A 361 3.09 4.13 -3.79
C GLU A 361 2.38 5.29 -3.10
N VAL A 362 3.00 6.48 -3.08
CA VAL A 362 2.36 7.69 -2.55
C VAL A 362 1.11 8.04 -3.37
N ALA A 363 1.22 8.05 -4.69
CA ALA A 363 0.10 8.36 -5.57
C ALA A 363 -1.02 7.32 -5.50
N LYS A 364 -0.68 6.03 -5.33
CA LYS A 364 -1.63 4.93 -5.20
C LYS A 364 -2.47 5.08 -3.94
N ILE A 365 -1.84 5.34 -2.79
CA ILE A 365 -2.57 5.59 -1.53
C ILE A 365 -3.44 6.84 -1.66
N GLU A 366 -2.89 7.94 -2.18
CA GLU A 366 -3.63 9.19 -2.40
C GLU A 366 -4.81 8.99 -3.35
N PHE A 367 -4.64 8.26 -4.45
CA PHE A 367 -5.68 7.97 -5.43
C PHE A 367 -6.85 7.21 -4.80
N PHE A 368 -6.60 6.08 -4.16
CA PHE A 368 -7.71 5.30 -3.59
C PHE A 368 -8.39 6.03 -2.41
N TYR A 369 -7.66 6.87 -1.67
CA TYR A 369 -8.28 7.72 -0.65
C TYR A 369 -9.13 8.82 -1.30
N ASP A 370 -8.58 9.58 -2.23
CA ASP A 370 -9.21 10.73 -2.87
C ASP A 370 -10.49 10.33 -3.63
N GLN A 371 -10.39 9.24 -4.39
CA GLN A 371 -11.49 8.73 -5.22
C GLN A 371 -12.54 7.94 -4.44
N ALA A 372 -12.25 7.51 -3.21
CA ALA A 372 -13.25 6.92 -2.34
C ALA A 372 -14.29 7.95 -1.87
N PRO A 373 -15.56 7.55 -1.70
CA PRO A 373 -16.57 8.37 -1.04
C PRO A 373 -16.18 8.75 0.39
N GLU A 374 -16.71 9.86 0.90
CA GLU A 374 -16.41 10.36 2.26
C GLU A 374 -16.63 9.30 3.35
N ASN A 375 -17.75 8.58 3.25
CA ASN A 375 -18.11 7.53 4.19
C ASN A 375 -17.30 6.23 4.04
N MET A 376 -16.41 6.15 3.04
CA MET A 376 -15.66 4.94 2.68
C MET A 376 -14.16 5.20 2.46
N LYS A 377 -13.64 6.36 2.90
CA LYS A 377 -12.21 6.71 2.78
C LYS A 377 -11.26 5.65 3.35
N SER A 378 -11.60 5.06 4.49
CA SER A 378 -10.84 3.96 5.11
C SER A 378 -10.84 2.68 4.25
N LEU A 379 -11.95 2.40 3.54
CA LEU A 379 -12.01 1.29 2.60
C LEU A 379 -11.17 1.58 1.35
N GLY A 380 -11.15 2.84 0.88
CA GLY A 380 -10.25 3.30 -0.17
C GLY A 380 -8.78 3.07 0.17
N THR A 381 -8.30 3.53 1.32
CA THR A 381 -6.90 3.25 1.73
C THR A 381 -6.62 1.77 1.90
N SER A 382 -7.61 1.00 2.33
CA SER A 382 -7.52 -0.46 2.41
C SER A 382 -7.30 -1.11 1.04
N TYR A 383 -7.89 -0.59 -0.04
CA TYR A 383 -7.62 -1.07 -1.41
C TYR A 383 -6.13 -0.99 -1.74
N SER A 384 -5.48 0.15 -1.45
CA SER A 384 -4.05 0.29 -1.63
C SER A 384 -3.26 -0.77 -0.83
N MET A 385 -3.59 -0.99 0.44
CA MET A 385 -2.94 -2.00 1.27
C MET A 385 -3.19 -3.44 0.79
N THR A 386 -4.38 -3.73 0.25
CA THR A 386 -4.71 -5.02 -0.35
C THR A 386 -3.81 -5.31 -1.55
N THR A 387 -3.51 -4.31 -2.38
CA THR A 387 -2.58 -4.49 -3.53
C THR A 387 -1.20 -4.94 -3.06
N LEU A 388 -0.72 -4.40 -1.94
CA LEU A 388 0.56 -4.79 -1.34
C LEU A 388 0.54 -6.24 -0.86
N GLY A 389 -0.53 -6.65 -0.17
CA GLY A 389 -0.70 -8.03 0.28
C GLY A 389 -0.78 -9.02 -0.88
N VAL A 390 -1.65 -8.74 -1.86
CA VAL A 390 -1.79 -9.55 -3.08
C VAL A 390 -0.48 -9.58 -3.87
N GLY A 391 0.25 -8.47 -3.95
CA GLY A 391 1.55 -8.39 -4.61
C GLY A 391 2.59 -9.33 -3.99
N ASN A 392 2.61 -9.50 -2.67
CA ASN A 392 3.53 -10.45 -2.01
C ASN A 392 3.15 -11.91 -2.30
N PHE A 393 1.86 -12.25 -2.29
CA PHE A 393 1.40 -13.57 -2.72
C PHE A 393 1.71 -13.83 -4.19
N PHE A 394 1.49 -12.83 -5.04
CA PHE A 394 1.73 -12.92 -6.46
C PHE A 394 3.24 -13.05 -6.76
N SER A 395 4.10 -12.36 -6.03
CA SER A 395 5.56 -12.55 -6.09
C SER A 395 5.95 -13.99 -5.76
N THR A 396 5.38 -14.56 -4.70
CA THR A 396 5.64 -15.97 -4.30
C THR A 396 5.16 -16.95 -5.38
N PHE A 397 3.99 -16.69 -5.96
CA PHE A 397 3.44 -17.47 -7.07
C PHE A 397 4.35 -17.39 -8.31
N LEU A 398 4.79 -16.20 -8.71
CA LEU A 398 5.70 -15.98 -9.84
C LEU A 398 7.04 -16.70 -9.62
N LEU A 399 7.66 -16.52 -8.46
CA LEU A 399 8.93 -17.16 -8.12
C LEU A 399 8.83 -18.70 -8.18
N SER A 400 7.78 -19.26 -7.58
CA SER A 400 7.54 -20.71 -7.54
C SER A 400 7.28 -21.27 -8.94
N THR A 401 6.45 -20.57 -9.73
CA THR A 401 6.11 -20.97 -11.09
C THR A 401 7.32 -20.92 -12.01
N VAL A 402 8.10 -19.83 -11.98
CA VAL A 402 9.32 -19.71 -12.78
C VAL A 402 10.36 -20.74 -12.34
N SER A 403 10.54 -20.98 -11.04
CA SER A 403 11.46 -22.02 -10.55
C SER A 403 11.05 -23.41 -11.06
N ASN A 404 9.76 -23.74 -11.04
CA ASN A 404 9.26 -25.04 -11.52
C ASN A 404 9.38 -25.20 -13.03
N ILE A 405 9.00 -24.18 -13.82
CA ILE A 405 9.05 -24.23 -15.29
C ILE A 405 10.50 -24.34 -15.76
N THR A 406 11.41 -23.56 -15.17
CA THR A 406 12.82 -23.50 -15.61
C THR A 406 13.63 -24.73 -15.21
N LYS A 407 13.15 -25.53 -14.25
CA LYS A 407 13.72 -26.84 -13.89
C LYS A 407 13.26 -28.00 -14.78
N ARG A 408 12.23 -27.79 -15.61
CA ARG A 408 11.76 -28.85 -16.52
C ARG A 408 12.84 -29.19 -17.55
N HIS A 409 12.75 -30.40 -18.10
CA HIS A 409 13.64 -30.90 -19.17
C HIS A 409 15.12 -31.01 -18.77
N GLY A 410 15.42 -31.30 -17.49
CA GLY A 410 16.78 -31.58 -17.02
C GLY A 410 17.65 -30.34 -16.79
N HIS A 411 17.10 -29.14 -16.92
CA HIS A 411 17.79 -27.90 -16.58
C HIS A 411 17.88 -27.68 -15.06
N LYS A 412 18.96 -27.03 -14.60
CA LYS A 412 19.15 -26.70 -13.17
C LYS A 412 18.11 -25.67 -12.66
N GLY A 413 17.46 -24.92 -13.55
CA GLY A 413 16.52 -23.85 -13.21
C GLY A 413 17.18 -22.49 -12.99
N TRP A 414 16.40 -21.41 -13.07
CA TRP A 414 16.94 -20.04 -12.94
C TRP A 414 17.21 -19.64 -11.49
N ILE A 415 16.47 -20.20 -10.52
CA ILE A 415 16.52 -19.80 -9.11
C ILE A 415 17.00 -20.99 -8.27
N LEU A 416 18.23 -20.87 -7.76
CA LEU A 416 18.90 -21.88 -6.92
C LEU A 416 19.30 -21.30 -5.56
N ASN A 417 19.77 -22.18 -4.66
CA ASN A 417 20.33 -21.75 -3.37
C ASN A 417 21.62 -20.96 -3.57
N ASN A 418 22.56 -21.49 -4.36
CA ASN A 418 23.76 -20.78 -4.79
C ASN A 418 23.40 -19.77 -5.89
N LEU A 419 23.49 -18.48 -5.58
CA LEU A 419 23.21 -17.42 -6.54
C LEU A 419 24.27 -17.30 -7.64
N ASN A 420 25.50 -17.75 -7.44
CA ASN A 420 26.53 -17.69 -8.48
C ASN A 420 26.23 -18.64 -9.65
N VAL A 421 25.40 -19.67 -9.43
CA VAL A 421 24.90 -20.60 -10.45
C VAL A 421 23.49 -20.23 -10.93
N SER A 422 22.80 -19.37 -10.19
CA SER A 422 21.45 -18.93 -10.55
C SER A 422 21.48 -17.94 -11.71
N HIS A 423 20.41 -17.94 -12.51
CA HIS A 423 20.15 -16.95 -13.55
C HIS A 423 19.12 -15.93 -13.08
N LEU A 424 19.46 -15.19 -12.02
CA LEU A 424 18.60 -14.09 -11.54
C LEU A 424 18.49 -12.96 -12.57
N ASP A 425 19.47 -12.82 -13.46
CA ASP A 425 19.44 -11.87 -14.57
C ASP A 425 18.26 -12.15 -15.52
N TYR A 426 17.97 -13.43 -15.79
CA TYR A 426 16.79 -13.84 -16.58
C TYR A 426 15.49 -13.61 -15.81
N TYR A 427 15.47 -13.86 -14.50
CA TYR A 427 14.30 -13.57 -13.67
C TYR A 427 13.98 -12.07 -13.63
N TYR A 428 14.98 -11.20 -13.52
CA TYR A 428 14.78 -9.75 -13.61
C TYR A 428 14.39 -9.29 -15.01
N ALA A 429 14.94 -9.88 -16.07
CA ALA A 429 14.49 -9.61 -17.43
C ALA A 429 13.02 -10.00 -17.63
N PHE A 430 12.57 -11.14 -17.07
CA PHE A 430 11.17 -11.52 -17.04
C PHE A 430 10.30 -10.48 -16.32
N PHE A 431 10.75 -9.98 -15.16
CA PHE A 431 10.06 -8.89 -14.46
C PHE A 431 10.01 -7.60 -15.26
N ALA A 432 11.06 -7.26 -16.02
CA ALA A 432 11.04 -6.10 -16.89
C ALA A 432 9.95 -6.21 -17.96
N ILE A 433 9.86 -7.36 -18.65
CA ILE A 433 8.80 -7.63 -19.64
C ILE A 433 7.42 -7.59 -18.98
N LEU A 434 7.26 -8.21 -17.81
CA LEU A 434 6.00 -8.24 -17.08
C LEU A 434 5.55 -6.82 -16.68
N ASN A 435 6.47 -5.95 -16.24
CA ASN A 435 6.17 -4.56 -15.93
C ASN A 435 5.80 -3.75 -17.20
N VAL A 436 6.43 -4.01 -18.35
CA VAL A 436 6.03 -3.39 -19.63
C VAL A 436 4.60 -3.78 -20.01
N LEU A 437 4.26 -5.07 -19.95
CA LEU A 437 2.90 -5.55 -20.23
C LEU A 437 1.88 -4.94 -19.25
N ASN A 438 2.23 -4.87 -17.97
CA ASN A 438 1.38 -4.24 -16.97
C ASN A 438 1.22 -2.74 -17.21
N PHE A 439 2.26 -2.04 -17.65
CA PHE A 439 2.17 -0.61 -17.97
C PHE A 439 1.21 -0.37 -19.12
N VAL A 440 1.26 -1.18 -20.19
CA VAL A 440 0.29 -1.12 -21.29
C VAL A 440 -1.13 -1.37 -20.78
N PHE A 441 -1.32 -2.41 -19.96
CA PHE A 441 -2.62 -2.69 -19.32
C PHE A 441 -3.12 -1.51 -18.47
N PHE A 442 -2.24 -0.92 -17.65
CA PHE A 442 -2.53 0.25 -16.84
C PHE A 442 -2.96 1.45 -17.70
N LEU A 443 -2.29 1.72 -18.82
CA LEU A 443 -2.68 2.81 -19.73
C LEU A 443 -4.08 2.60 -20.32
N VAL A 444 -4.42 1.36 -20.69
CA VAL A 444 -5.77 1.01 -21.17
C VAL A 444 -6.80 1.29 -20.07
N VAL A 445 -6.57 0.78 -18.85
CA VAL A 445 -7.51 0.98 -17.73
C VAL A 445 -7.62 2.47 -17.35
N ALA A 446 -6.50 3.18 -17.28
CA ALA A 446 -6.46 4.60 -16.95
C ALA A 446 -7.22 5.46 -17.97
N LYS A 447 -7.18 5.10 -19.25
CA LYS A 447 -7.93 5.78 -20.31
C LYS A 447 -9.45 5.67 -20.12
N PHE A 448 -9.93 4.55 -19.59
CA PHE A 448 -11.35 4.32 -19.34
C PHE A 448 -11.80 4.79 -17.93
N TYR A 449 -10.87 5.15 -17.06
CA TYR A 449 -11.19 5.61 -15.71
C TYR A 449 -11.62 7.09 -15.74
N VAL A 450 -12.78 7.37 -15.12
CA VAL A 450 -13.30 8.72 -14.95
C VAL A 450 -13.11 9.13 -13.49
N TYR A 451 -12.40 10.23 -13.29
CA TYR A 451 -12.20 10.81 -11.96
C TYR A 451 -13.52 11.26 -11.35
N LYS A 452 -13.64 11.09 -10.03
CA LYS A 452 -14.70 11.72 -9.23
C LYS A 452 -14.56 13.24 -9.35
N ALA A 453 -15.67 13.94 -9.60
CA ALA A 453 -15.71 15.41 -9.59
C ALA A 453 -15.29 15.93 -8.20
N GLU A 454 -14.45 16.97 -8.15
CA GLU A 454 -13.98 17.54 -6.88
C GLU A 454 -15.15 18.14 -6.11
N VAL A 455 -15.27 17.75 -4.84
CA VAL A 455 -16.35 18.18 -3.93
C VAL A 455 -16.35 19.70 -3.69
N SER A 456 -15.25 20.39 -4.00
CA SER A 456 -15.14 21.85 -3.86
C SER A 456 -16.10 22.60 -4.80
N ASP A 457 -16.26 22.14 -6.04
CA ASP A 457 -17.24 22.73 -6.97
C ASP A 457 -18.66 22.47 -6.46
N SER A 458 -18.91 21.30 -5.85
CA SER A 458 -20.20 20.97 -5.24
C SER A 458 -20.49 21.81 -4.00
N MET A 459 -19.48 22.19 -3.20
CA MET A 459 -19.67 23.05 -2.01
C MET A 459 -20.07 24.47 -2.39
N GLU A 460 -19.47 25.06 -3.42
CA GLU A 460 -19.88 26.37 -3.92
C GLU A 460 -21.31 26.31 -4.49
N VAL A 461 -21.59 25.29 -5.30
CA VAL A 461 -22.93 25.07 -5.86
C VAL A 461 -23.98 24.87 -4.78
N LEU A 462 -23.72 24.05 -3.77
CA LEU A 462 -24.68 23.75 -2.70
C LEU A 462 -24.86 24.93 -1.73
N THR A 463 -23.82 25.72 -1.50
CA THR A 463 -23.91 26.98 -0.75
C THR A 463 -24.78 28.00 -1.50
N GLU A 464 -24.63 28.08 -2.82
CA GLU A 464 -25.49 28.93 -3.64
C GLU A 464 -26.93 28.40 -3.73
N GLU A 465 -27.13 27.10 -3.89
CA GLU A 465 -28.48 26.52 -3.91
C GLU A 465 -29.21 26.72 -2.57
N LEU A 466 -28.55 26.54 -1.43
CA LEU A 466 -29.13 26.79 -0.11
C LEU A 466 -29.45 28.27 0.12
N LYS A 467 -28.62 29.20 -0.37
CA LYS A 467 -28.92 30.64 -0.36
C LYS A 467 -30.17 30.93 -1.19
N VAL A 468 -30.24 30.37 -2.40
CA VAL A 468 -31.38 30.55 -3.31
C VAL A 468 -32.67 29.98 -2.68
N MET A 469 -32.63 28.79 -2.09
CA MET A 469 -33.79 28.21 -1.41
C MET A 469 -34.25 29.04 -0.21
N ARG A 470 -33.32 29.52 0.64
CA ARG A 470 -33.66 30.43 1.75
C ARG A 470 -34.29 31.73 1.26
N SER A 471 -33.77 32.31 0.18
CA SER A 471 -34.33 33.55 -0.40
C SER A 471 -35.75 33.36 -0.96
N ARG A 472 -36.05 32.19 -1.53
CA ARG A 472 -37.39 31.86 -2.03
C ARG A 472 -38.39 31.64 -0.90
N ALA A 473 -37.98 30.95 0.16
CA ALA A 473 -38.81 30.75 1.35
C ALA A 473 -39.15 32.09 2.02
N SER A 474 -38.17 32.98 2.19
CA SER A 474 -38.40 34.33 2.75
C SER A 474 -39.28 35.20 1.86
N ALA A 475 -39.19 35.04 0.53
CA ALA A 475 -40.05 35.77 -0.41
C ALA A 475 -41.50 35.27 -0.39
N GLN A 476 -41.73 33.97 -0.15
CA GLN A 476 -43.07 33.40 -0.02
C GLN A 476 -43.76 33.80 1.29
N GLU A 477 -43.03 33.87 2.42
CA GLU A 477 -43.57 34.38 3.70
C GLU A 477 -43.96 35.86 3.62
N ALA A 478 -43.28 36.66 2.80
CA ALA A 478 -43.61 38.08 2.58
C ALA A 478 -44.84 38.31 1.69
N THR A 479 -45.36 37.27 1.02
CA THR A 479 -46.49 37.36 0.07
C THR A 479 -47.80 36.77 0.59
N VAL A 480 -47.91 36.40 1.87
CA VAL A 480 -49.20 36.02 2.48
C VAL A 480 -49.93 37.29 2.90
N PRO A 481 -51.03 37.70 2.24
CA PRO A 481 -51.87 38.79 2.73
C PRO A 481 -52.62 38.26 3.97
N GLY A 482 -52.61 39.05 5.04
CA GLY A 482 -53.22 38.71 6.33
C GLY A 482 -54.74 38.56 6.33
#